data_AF-A0A7C3QXG0-F1
#
_entry.id   AF-A0A7C3QXG0-F1
#
_cell.length_a   1.000
_cell.length_b   1.000
_cell.length_c   1.000
_cell.angle_alpha   90.00
_cell.angle_beta   90.00
_cell.angle_gamma   90.00
#
_symmetry.space_group_name_H-M   'P 1'
#
loop_
_entity.id
_entity.type
_entity.pdbx_description
1 polymer ?
#
loop_
_entity_poly.entity_id
_entity_poly.type
_entity_poly.pdbx_seq_one_letter_code
_entity_poly.pdbx_strand_id
1 'polypeptide(L)'
;MSSKLGFHIQKRRQGWPNVIADSVPALVKSLEWGIIDEWIPEEQTEPAKICRARKWKEFRVFLSGRYATSTQILERPEDRAYEFWNRLLDTLTAGDRDKRREALARMRLFDAWEGYNEVGAGDPIAIANLGRFDAALARYFHAEGIRYAGGGFSMTKPSLEEWPRYYNALLDAVASGRGERPDFLHFHEYWCPPNNWEELFSPDGRIDADKMRQATRGYMLHWRELYQHPDTPSEIKLPVIISECGWDQGQPRQVGFRQLPRSDEDYVKWLIWYDQELKKPLDGVDYVVGAAIYTYGHEAQWASFEIDQWQGRGVLDSLRAYLREENLSPHPWDWQVAWNPPEPEVEESHFVLLAQNSPIAWRHALDKYLETFKVTNGQSLDDAVRLAAKRHHITLVGSADSPYGLPKEWEEEIRRRNPKIIIDRMEARSVSELRRVADRRAQRGDRYGEHDRDEAR
;
A
#
# COMPACT_ATOMS: atom_id res chain seq x y z
N MET A 1 -4.11 11.10 -17.50
CA MET A 1 -3.76 10.04 -16.53
C MET A 1 -3.39 8.82 -17.36
N SER A 2 -2.22 8.22 -17.11
CA SER A 2 -1.76 7.04 -17.85
C SER A 2 -2.69 5.84 -17.64
N SER A 3 -2.70 4.91 -18.60
CA SER A 3 -3.45 3.65 -18.47
C SER A 3 -2.99 2.85 -17.24
N LYS A 4 -3.93 2.20 -16.56
CA LYS A 4 -3.71 1.23 -15.49
C LYS A 4 -3.58 -0.19 -16.04
N LEU A 5 -3.87 -0.43 -17.31
CA LEU A 5 -3.80 -1.78 -17.88
C LEU A 5 -2.35 -2.27 -18.01
N GLY A 6 -2.22 -3.58 -17.91
CA GLY A 6 -0.98 -4.30 -17.97
C GLY A 6 -1.14 -5.74 -18.44
N PHE A 7 -0.07 -6.52 -18.35
CA PHE A 7 -0.04 -7.87 -18.89
C PHE A 7 0.39 -8.88 -17.84
N HIS A 8 -0.32 -10.01 -17.80
CA HIS A 8 0.12 -11.20 -17.10
C HIS A 8 0.89 -12.09 -18.09
N ILE A 9 2.21 -12.19 -17.94
CA ILE A 9 3.07 -13.08 -18.71
C ILE A 9 3.15 -14.43 -17.98
N GLN A 10 2.46 -15.43 -18.52
CA GLN A 10 2.56 -16.81 -18.03
C GLN A 10 3.81 -17.50 -18.55
N LYS A 11 4.09 -17.36 -19.85
CA LYS A 11 5.29 -17.88 -20.51
C LYS A 11 5.87 -16.86 -21.47
N ARG A 12 7.20 -16.74 -21.47
CA ARG A 12 7.99 -15.88 -22.34
C ARG A 12 7.90 -16.43 -23.77
N ARG A 13 7.09 -15.77 -24.59
CA ARG A 13 7.07 -15.97 -26.04
C ARG A 13 8.09 -15.09 -26.73
N GLN A 14 8.60 -15.53 -27.87
CA GLN A 14 9.48 -14.69 -28.66
C GLN A 14 8.82 -13.34 -28.96
N GLY A 15 9.54 -12.24 -28.70
CA GLY A 15 9.03 -10.89 -28.94
C GLY A 15 8.30 -10.23 -27.78
N TRP A 16 8.03 -10.94 -26.68
CA TRP A 16 7.39 -10.35 -25.49
C TRP A 16 8.08 -9.07 -24.98
N PRO A 17 9.43 -8.92 -24.95
CA PRO A 17 10.05 -7.69 -24.46
C PRO A 17 9.72 -6.49 -25.35
N ASN A 18 9.56 -6.72 -26.66
CA ASN A 18 9.20 -5.66 -27.58
C ASN A 18 7.76 -5.20 -27.34
N VAL A 19 6.84 -6.10 -27.01
CA VAL A 19 5.46 -5.75 -26.65
C VAL A 19 5.45 -4.81 -25.44
N ILE A 20 6.16 -5.16 -24.37
CA ILE A 20 6.22 -4.34 -23.15
C ILE A 20 6.93 -3.01 -23.40
N ALA A 21 8.07 -3.00 -24.08
CA ALA A 21 8.80 -1.76 -24.34
C ALA A 21 8.03 -0.81 -25.27
N ASP A 22 7.22 -1.36 -26.15
CA ASP A 22 6.43 -0.59 -27.07
C ASP A 22 5.20 0.04 -26.40
N SER A 23 4.49 -0.72 -25.57
CA SER A 23 3.24 -0.31 -24.93
C SER A 23 3.41 0.32 -23.54
N VAL A 24 4.56 0.10 -22.88
CA VAL A 24 4.89 0.58 -21.53
C VAL A 24 3.70 0.49 -20.57
N PRO A 25 3.14 -0.71 -20.33
CA PRO A 25 1.97 -0.90 -19.48
C PRO A 25 2.22 -0.41 -18.05
N ALA A 26 1.16 -0.18 -17.26
CA ALA A 26 1.34 0.17 -15.85
C ALA A 26 1.90 -1.00 -15.03
N LEU A 27 1.52 -2.24 -15.38
CA LEU A 27 1.85 -3.45 -14.65
C LEU A 27 2.30 -4.57 -15.59
N VAL A 28 3.36 -5.28 -15.19
CA VAL A 28 3.71 -6.60 -15.72
C VAL A 28 3.74 -7.58 -14.56
N LYS A 29 2.83 -8.55 -14.57
CA LYS A 29 2.86 -9.71 -13.68
C LYS A 29 3.57 -10.85 -14.40
N SER A 30 4.48 -11.54 -13.74
CA SER A 30 5.14 -12.71 -14.32
C SER A 30 5.22 -13.89 -13.36
N LEU A 31 4.97 -15.07 -13.91
CA LEU A 31 5.27 -16.36 -13.26
C LEU A 31 6.71 -16.82 -13.52
N GLU A 32 7.42 -16.17 -14.45
CA GLU A 32 8.80 -16.51 -14.80
C GLU A 32 9.78 -15.50 -14.22
N TRP A 33 10.51 -15.94 -13.21
CA TRP A 33 11.58 -15.16 -12.58
C TRP A 33 12.61 -14.59 -13.56
N GLY A 34 12.96 -15.34 -14.62
CA GLY A 34 13.92 -14.91 -15.64
C GLY A 34 13.44 -13.76 -16.53
N ILE A 35 12.26 -13.19 -16.27
CA ILE A 35 11.84 -11.91 -16.87
C ILE A 35 12.80 -10.77 -16.50
N ILE A 36 13.40 -10.85 -15.30
CA ILE A 36 14.28 -9.82 -14.77
C ILE A 36 15.57 -9.67 -15.60
N ASP A 37 15.96 -10.73 -16.31
CA ASP A 37 17.12 -10.75 -17.21
C ASP A 37 16.95 -9.81 -18.41
N GLU A 38 15.74 -9.34 -18.73
CA GLU A 38 15.49 -8.32 -19.76
C GLU A 38 15.25 -6.93 -19.16
N TRP A 39 15.14 -6.83 -17.83
CA TRP A 39 14.65 -5.64 -17.11
C TRP A 39 15.77 -4.71 -16.61
N ILE A 40 17.00 -5.24 -16.46
CA ILE A 40 18.13 -4.53 -15.88
C ILE A 40 19.05 -4.02 -16.99
N PRO A 41 19.08 -2.71 -17.30
CA PRO A 41 19.90 -2.18 -18.39
C PRO A 41 21.39 -2.48 -18.25
N GLU A 42 21.89 -2.49 -17.01
CA GLU A 42 23.31 -2.65 -16.68
C GLU A 42 23.82 -4.08 -16.93
N GLU A 43 22.91 -5.07 -16.98
CA GLU A 43 23.24 -6.46 -17.27
C GLU A 43 23.16 -6.78 -18.78
N GLN A 44 22.72 -5.83 -19.61
CA GLN A 44 22.54 -6.04 -21.05
C GLN A 44 23.79 -5.66 -21.86
N THR A 45 24.13 -6.49 -22.84
CA THR A 45 25.20 -6.21 -23.81
C THR A 45 24.66 -5.72 -25.16
N GLU A 46 23.41 -6.06 -25.50
CA GLU A 46 22.78 -5.67 -26.75
C GLU A 46 22.14 -4.27 -26.64
N PRO A 47 22.46 -3.31 -27.54
CA PRO A 47 21.90 -1.95 -27.48
C PRO A 47 20.37 -1.89 -27.46
N ALA A 48 19.71 -2.80 -28.19
CA ALA A 48 18.26 -2.89 -28.20
C ALA A 48 17.68 -3.28 -26.83
N LYS A 49 18.31 -4.23 -26.13
CA LYS A 49 17.92 -4.65 -24.78
C LYS A 49 18.11 -3.52 -23.77
N ILE A 50 19.27 -2.85 -23.82
CA ILE A 50 19.56 -1.68 -22.97
C ILE A 50 18.49 -0.60 -23.14
N CYS A 51 18.12 -0.28 -24.38
CA CYS A 51 17.10 0.72 -24.68
C CYS A 51 15.74 0.35 -24.10
N ARG A 52 15.30 -0.91 -24.26
CA ARG A 52 14.03 -1.39 -23.70
C ARG A 52 14.00 -1.33 -22.18
N ALA A 53 15.03 -1.86 -21.52
CA ALA A 53 15.12 -1.86 -20.07
C ALA A 53 15.13 -0.43 -19.48
N ARG A 54 15.84 0.51 -20.13
CA ARG A 54 15.82 1.93 -19.74
C ARG A 54 14.43 2.52 -19.88
N LYS A 55 13.74 2.24 -20.99
CA LYS A 55 12.38 2.71 -21.23
C LYS A 55 11.41 2.20 -20.17
N TRP A 56 11.50 0.93 -19.75
CA TRP A 56 10.65 0.39 -18.68
C TRP A 56 10.85 1.12 -17.36
N LYS A 57 12.11 1.35 -16.97
CA LYS A 57 12.46 2.09 -15.75
C LYS A 57 12.02 3.56 -15.83
N GLU A 58 12.26 4.22 -16.95
CA GLU A 58 11.85 5.61 -17.19
C GLU A 58 10.34 5.77 -17.09
N PHE A 59 9.58 4.85 -17.70
CA PHE A 59 8.12 4.87 -17.66
C PHE A 59 7.54 4.33 -16.35
N ARG A 60 8.38 3.82 -15.44
CA ARG A 60 7.96 3.27 -14.15
C ARG A 60 6.95 2.14 -14.29
N VAL A 61 7.18 1.25 -15.25
CA VAL A 61 6.41 0.01 -15.41
C VAL A 61 6.59 -0.84 -14.15
N PHE A 62 5.50 -1.14 -13.45
CA PHE A 62 5.52 -1.93 -12.22
C PHE A 62 5.73 -3.41 -12.53
N LEU A 63 6.70 -4.06 -11.90
CA LEU A 63 6.99 -5.49 -12.06
C LEU A 63 6.55 -6.29 -10.83
N SER A 64 5.49 -7.10 -10.98
CA SER A 64 5.02 -8.04 -9.96
C SER A 64 5.55 -9.44 -10.23
N GLY A 65 6.23 -10.02 -9.23
CA GLY A 65 6.70 -11.39 -9.24
C GLY A 65 5.72 -12.32 -8.54
N ARG A 66 5.54 -13.53 -9.06
CA ARG A 66 4.73 -14.55 -8.39
C ARG A 66 5.41 -15.91 -8.44
N TYR A 67 5.30 -16.63 -7.34
CA TYR A 67 5.69 -18.04 -7.24
C TYR A 67 4.47 -18.93 -7.20
N ALA A 68 4.33 -19.79 -8.22
CA ALA A 68 3.22 -20.70 -8.32
C ALA A 68 3.41 -21.88 -7.36
N THR A 69 2.48 -22.05 -6.42
CA THR A 69 2.43 -23.20 -5.52
C THR A 69 1.25 -24.10 -5.86
N SER A 70 1.47 -25.41 -5.92
CA SER A 70 0.41 -26.41 -6.18
C SER A 70 -0.52 -26.67 -5.00
N THR A 71 -0.08 -26.36 -3.77
CA THR A 71 -0.83 -26.60 -2.54
C THR A 71 -0.81 -25.35 -1.66
N GLN A 72 -2.00 -24.90 -1.27
CA GLN A 72 -2.21 -23.67 -0.49
C GLN A 72 -3.01 -24.01 0.75
N ILE A 73 -2.29 -24.40 1.80
CA ILE A 73 -2.87 -24.81 3.09
C ILE A 73 -2.75 -23.64 4.06
N LEU A 74 -3.84 -23.36 4.78
CA LEU A 74 -3.90 -22.23 5.71
C LEU A 74 -4.00 -22.65 7.19
N GLU A 75 -3.99 -23.95 7.51
CA GLU A 75 -3.79 -24.35 8.91
C GLU A 75 -2.38 -23.99 9.37
N ARG A 76 -2.28 -23.39 10.55
CA ARG A 76 -1.04 -22.87 11.14
C ARG A 76 -0.36 -21.83 10.22
N PRO A 77 -1.00 -20.66 10.02
CA PRO A 77 -0.61 -19.71 8.98
C PRO A 77 0.84 -19.23 9.06
N GLU A 78 1.40 -19.08 10.26
CA GLU A 78 2.80 -18.67 10.46
C GLU A 78 3.79 -19.73 9.92
N ASP A 79 3.53 -21.02 10.20
CA ASP A 79 4.36 -22.11 9.67
C ASP A 79 4.24 -22.20 8.15
N ARG A 80 3.03 -21.97 7.61
CA ARG A 80 2.79 -21.98 6.16
C ARG A 80 3.48 -20.82 5.45
N ALA A 81 3.53 -19.64 6.07
CA ALA A 81 4.30 -18.50 5.56
C ALA A 81 5.79 -18.83 5.52
N TYR A 82 6.34 -19.42 6.58
CA TYR A 82 7.73 -19.88 6.61
C TYR A 82 8.03 -20.94 5.54
N GLU A 83 7.15 -21.93 5.38
CA GLU A 83 7.29 -22.95 4.34
C GLU A 83 7.24 -22.34 2.93
N PHE A 84 6.29 -21.44 2.67
CA PHE A 84 6.19 -20.74 1.39
C PHE A 84 7.49 -19.99 1.08
N TRP A 85 7.96 -19.18 2.04
CA TRP A 85 9.18 -18.40 1.89
C TRP A 85 10.40 -19.27 1.56
N ASN A 86 10.59 -20.38 2.28
CA ASN A 86 11.73 -21.27 1.99
C ASN A 86 11.57 -22.00 0.66
N ARG A 87 10.37 -22.45 0.28
CA ARG A 87 10.14 -23.11 -1.03
C ARG A 87 10.37 -22.15 -2.19
N LEU A 88 9.96 -20.89 -2.04
CA LEU A 88 10.26 -19.82 -2.99
C LEU A 88 11.78 -19.71 -3.18
N LEU A 89 12.52 -19.52 -2.09
CA LEU A 89 13.97 -19.38 -2.16
C LEU A 89 14.66 -20.63 -2.72
N ASP A 90 14.27 -21.83 -2.26
CA ASP A 90 14.81 -23.10 -2.75
C ASP A 90 14.53 -23.26 -4.25
N THR A 91 13.37 -22.83 -4.74
CA THR A 91 13.07 -22.87 -6.18
C THR A 91 13.95 -21.89 -6.95
N LEU A 92 14.10 -20.66 -6.47
CA LEU A 92 14.93 -19.64 -7.12
C LEU A 92 16.42 -20.00 -7.14
N THR A 93 16.89 -20.76 -6.15
CA THR A 93 18.30 -21.19 -6.05
C THR A 93 18.55 -22.61 -6.56
N ALA A 94 17.51 -23.34 -6.98
CA ALA A 94 17.56 -24.77 -7.24
C ALA A 94 18.12 -25.57 -6.03
N GLY A 95 17.80 -25.14 -4.81
CA GLY A 95 18.24 -25.72 -3.53
C GLY A 95 19.66 -25.32 -3.09
N ASP A 96 20.37 -24.53 -3.88
CA ASP A 96 21.73 -24.10 -3.57
C ASP A 96 21.73 -22.90 -2.61
N ARG A 97 22.14 -23.14 -1.36
CA ARG A 97 22.15 -22.09 -0.32
C ARG A 97 23.15 -20.98 -0.59
N ASP A 98 24.23 -21.25 -1.32
CA ASP A 98 25.25 -20.26 -1.61
C ASP A 98 24.73 -19.19 -2.61
N LYS A 99 23.72 -19.56 -3.41
CA LYS A 99 23.03 -18.64 -4.34
C LYS A 99 21.95 -17.79 -3.70
N ARG A 100 21.61 -18.02 -2.42
CA ARG A 100 20.50 -17.31 -1.75
C ARG A 100 20.71 -15.80 -1.73
N ARG A 101 21.95 -15.34 -1.52
CA ARG A 101 22.27 -13.90 -1.52
C ARG A 101 22.00 -13.26 -2.88
N GLU A 102 22.38 -13.94 -3.95
CA GLU A 102 22.15 -13.50 -5.33
C GLU A 102 20.66 -13.50 -5.67
N ALA A 103 19.94 -14.57 -5.32
CA ALA A 103 18.50 -14.66 -5.50
C ALA A 103 17.78 -13.50 -4.79
N LEU A 104 18.10 -13.25 -3.52
CA LEU A 104 17.53 -12.12 -2.77
C LEU A 104 17.87 -10.76 -3.39
N ALA A 105 19.09 -10.57 -3.90
CA ALA A 105 19.46 -9.34 -4.60
C ALA A 105 18.60 -9.11 -5.86
N ARG A 106 18.37 -10.16 -6.65
CA ARG A 106 17.47 -10.11 -7.80
C ARG A 106 16.00 -9.94 -7.40
N MET A 107 15.56 -10.47 -6.25
CA MET A 107 14.16 -10.40 -5.82
C MET A 107 13.77 -8.95 -5.52
N ARG A 108 14.71 -8.17 -4.96
CA ARG A 108 14.56 -6.74 -4.69
C ARG A 108 14.40 -5.87 -5.94
N LEU A 109 14.62 -6.43 -7.13
CA LEU A 109 14.43 -5.71 -8.40
C LEU A 109 13.00 -5.78 -8.91
N PHE A 110 12.18 -6.65 -8.32
CA PHE A 110 10.73 -6.62 -8.49
C PHE A 110 10.14 -5.56 -7.56
N ASP A 111 9.09 -4.89 -8.02
CA ASP A 111 8.43 -3.84 -7.23
C ASP A 111 7.59 -4.45 -6.09
N ALA A 112 7.07 -5.67 -6.29
CA ALA A 112 6.41 -6.48 -5.27
C ALA A 112 6.40 -7.97 -5.62
N TRP A 113 6.18 -8.81 -4.61
CA TRP A 113 5.97 -10.25 -4.73
C TRP A 113 4.60 -10.67 -4.20
N GLU A 114 3.88 -11.49 -4.97
CA GLU A 114 2.58 -12.09 -4.59
C GLU A 114 2.78 -13.37 -3.76
N GLY A 115 1.89 -13.59 -2.79
CA GLY A 115 1.80 -14.81 -1.99
C GLY A 115 0.93 -15.91 -2.61
N TYR A 116 0.05 -16.50 -1.80
CA TYR A 116 -0.96 -17.43 -2.27
C TYR A 116 -1.92 -16.77 -3.27
N ASN A 117 -2.55 -17.58 -4.10
CA ASN A 117 -3.39 -17.20 -5.23
C ASN A 117 -4.74 -17.90 -5.16
N GLU A 118 -5.81 -17.16 -5.38
CA GLU A 118 -7.17 -17.70 -5.44
C GLU A 118 -7.56 -18.58 -4.25
N VAL A 119 -7.17 -18.15 -3.05
CA VAL A 119 -7.64 -18.80 -1.82
C VAL A 119 -9.17 -18.76 -1.81
N GLY A 120 -9.75 -19.97 -1.80
CA GLY A 120 -11.15 -20.21 -2.08
C GLY A 120 -12.12 -19.66 -1.02
N ALA A 121 -13.36 -19.50 -1.45
CA ALA A 121 -14.50 -19.06 -0.66
C ALA A 121 -15.11 -20.17 0.20
N GLY A 122 -15.70 -19.79 1.34
CA GLY A 122 -16.72 -20.58 2.03
C GLY A 122 -16.34 -21.08 3.43
N ASP A 123 -15.05 -21.06 3.78
CA ASP A 123 -14.62 -21.29 5.16
C ASP A 123 -14.19 -19.95 5.81
N PRO A 124 -14.99 -19.41 6.75
CA PRO A 124 -14.63 -18.21 7.49
C PRO A 124 -13.27 -18.31 8.20
N ILE A 125 -12.84 -19.52 8.57
CA ILE A 125 -11.54 -19.75 9.21
C ILE A 125 -10.41 -19.57 8.19
N ALA A 126 -10.59 -20.03 6.95
CA ALA A 126 -9.61 -19.87 5.89
C ALA A 126 -9.33 -18.39 5.58
N ILE A 127 -10.36 -17.54 5.54
CA ILE A 127 -10.20 -16.10 5.26
C ILE A 127 -9.43 -15.39 6.37
N ALA A 128 -9.74 -15.68 7.63
CA ALA A 128 -8.97 -15.15 8.76
C ALA A 128 -7.53 -15.69 8.78
N ASN A 129 -7.34 -16.97 8.43
CA ASN A 129 -6.00 -17.56 8.34
C ASN A 129 -5.19 -16.98 7.19
N LEU A 130 -5.82 -16.58 6.08
CA LEU A 130 -5.14 -15.85 5.01
C LEU A 130 -4.60 -14.51 5.51
N GLY A 131 -5.38 -13.76 6.30
CA GLY A 131 -4.91 -12.50 6.90
C GLY A 131 -3.70 -12.69 7.82
N ARG A 132 -3.70 -13.77 8.63
CA ARG A 132 -2.54 -14.13 9.48
C ARG A 132 -1.35 -14.60 8.67
N PHE A 133 -1.59 -15.38 7.62
CA PHE A 133 -0.56 -15.89 6.71
C PHE A 133 0.13 -14.72 6.01
N ASP A 134 -0.65 -13.78 5.45
CA ASP A 134 -0.13 -12.59 4.77
C ASP A 134 0.70 -11.73 5.73
N ALA A 135 0.23 -11.56 6.97
CA ALA A 135 1.00 -10.81 7.96
C ALA A 135 2.34 -11.47 8.27
N ALA A 136 2.35 -12.79 8.49
CA ALA A 136 3.57 -13.54 8.75
C ALA A 136 4.51 -13.56 7.53
N LEU A 137 3.95 -13.68 6.32
CA LEU A 137 4.74 -13.71 5.09
C LEU A 137 5.36 -12.35 4.76
N ALA A 138 4.61 -11.26 4.93
CA ALA A 138 5.11 -9.89 4.78
C ALA A 138 6.38 -9.67 5.61
N ARG A 139 6.40 -10.13 6.87
CA ARG A 139 7.57 -10.05 7.74
C ARG A 139 8.83 -10.71 7.14
N TYR A 140 8.70 -11.86 6.47
CA TYR A 140 9.84 -12.52 5.82
C TYR A 140 10.36 -11.73 4.63
N PHE A 141 9.47 -11.18 3.80
CA PHE A 141 9.85 -10.31 2.69
C PHE A 141 10.51 -9.01 3.18
N HIS A 142 9.93 -8.38 4.20
CA HIS A 142 10.42 -7.12 4.77
C HIS A 142 11.76 -7.26 5.48
N ALA A 143 12.01 -8.39 6.16
CA ALA A 143 13.32 -8.69 6.74
C ALA A 143 14.45 -8.69 5.70
N GLU A 144 14.11 -8.90 4.43
CA GLU A 144 15.03 -8.83 3.30
C GLU A 144 14.90 -7.53 2.50
N GLY A 145 14.09 -6.57 2.92
CA GLY A 145 13.85 -5.31 2.19
C GLY A 145 13.13 -5.50 0.85
N ILE A 146 12.28 -6.52 0.75
CA ILE A 146 11.45 -6.82 -0.43
C ILE A 146 10.00 -6.50 -0.07
N ARG A 147 9.25 -5.93 -1.02
CA ARG A 147 7.83 -5.63 -0.83
C ARG A 147 6.93 -6.83 -1.12
N TYR A 148 5.86 -6.95 -0.37
CA TYR A 148 4.88 -8.04 -0.43
C TYR A 148 3.48 -7.55 -0.80
N ALA A 149 2.83 -8.27 -1.71
CA ALA A 149 1.43 -8.13 -2.05
C ALA A 149 0.63 -9.30 -1.45
N GLY A 150 -0.24 -8.98 -0.49
CA GLY A 150 -1.14 -9.94 0.16
C GLY A 150 -2.55 -9.94 -0.42
N GLY A 151 -3.43 -10.81 0.08
CA GLY A 151 -4.84 -10.80 -0.27
C GLY A 151 -5.18 -11.59 -1.53
N GLY A 152 -4.46 -12.67 -1.84
CA GLY A 152 -4.73 -13.51 -3.01
C GLY A 152 -6.01 -14.32 -2.94
N PHE A 153 -7.14 -13.64 -2.93
CA PHE A 153 -8.49 -14.19 -2.94
C PHE A 153 -8.88 -14.74 -4.30
N SER A 154 -9.80 -15.70 -4.29
CA SER A 154 -10.48 -16.12 -5.52
C SER A 154 -11.42 -15.02 -6.04
N MET A 155 -11.95 -15.21 -7.25
CA MET A 155 -12.88 -14.27 -7.87
C MET A 155 -14.07 -13.98 -6.95
N THR A 156 -14.55 -12.73 -6.95
CA THR A 156 -15.67 -12.25 -6.10
C THR A 156 -15.42 -12.29 -4.58
N LYS A 157 -14.16 -12.53 -4.18
CA LYS A 157 -13.77 -12.67 -2.78
C LYS A 157 -12.73 -11.61 -2.38
N PRO A 158 -12.71 -11.24 -1.10
CA PRO A 158 -13.68 -11.60 -0.06
C PRO A 158 -15.00 -10.85 -0.28
N SER A 159 -16.14 -11.42 0.11
CA SER A 159 -17.39 -10.63 0.15
C SER A 159 -17.27 -9.51 1.20
N LEU A 160 -18.20 -8.55 1.19
CA LEU A 160 -18.25 -7.50 2.21
C LEU A 160 -18.39 -8.05 3.64
N GLU A 161 -19.05 -9.20 3.81
CA GLU A 161 -19.16 -9.88 5.11
C GLU A 161 -17.86 -10.59 5.52
N GLU A 162 -17.13 -11.11 4.54
CA GLU A 162 -15.88 -11.83 4.76
C GLU A 162 -14.70 -10.88 4.98
N TRP A 163 -14.75 -9.66 4.41
CA TRP A 163 -13.68 -8.68 4.46
C TRP A 163 -13.20 -8.34 5.88
N PRO A 164 -14.10 -8.10 6.86
CA PRO A 164 -13.72 -7.96 8.27
C PRO A 164 -12.95 -9.12 8.87
N ARG A 165 -13.17 -10.34 8.40
CA ARG A 165 -12.45 -11.51 8.93
C ARG A 165 -10.99 -11.47 8.52
N TYR A 166 -10.73 -11.07 7.28
CA TYR A 166 -9.37 -10.92 6.76
C TYR A 166 -8.63 -9.80 7.48
N TYR A 167 -9.15 -8.57 7.43
CA TYR A 167 -8.39 -7.42 7.93
C TYR A 167 -8.24 -7.45 9.45
N ASN A 168 -9.22 -7.93 10.21
CA ASN A 168 -9.06 -8.05 11.67
C ASN A 168 -7.99 -9.07 12.04
N ALA A 169 -7.92 -10.20 11.33
CA ALA A 169 -6.93 -11.23 11.61
C ALA A 169 -5.50 -10.78 11.21
N LEU A 170 -5.38 -10.02 10.12
CA LEU A 170 -4.12 -9.40 9.71
C LEU A 170 -3.67 -8.34 10.73
N LEU A 171 -4.53 -7.41 11.10
CA LEU A 171 -4.20 -6.33 12.03
C LEU A 171 -3.90 -6.86 13.45
N ASP A 172 -4.60 -7.90 13.91
CA ASP A 172 -4.27 -8.61 15.17
C ASP A 172 -2.87 -9.22 15.13
N ALA A 173 -2.49 -9.87 14.03
CA ALA A 173 -1.15 -10.43 13.87
C ALA A 173 -0.06 -9.34 13.88
N VAL A 174 -0.33 -8.19 13.26
CA VAL A 174 0.57 -7.02 13.29
C VAL A 174 0.67 -6.43 14.70
N ALA A 175 -0.46 -6.17 15.35
CA ALA A 175 -0.50 -5.57 16.69
C ALA A 175 0.17 -6.47 17.76
N SER A 176 0.11 -7.79 17.58
CA SER A 176 0.77 -8.77 18.46
C SER A 176 2.25 -9.02 18.14
N GLY A 177 2.81 -8.36 17.12
CA GLY A 177 4.20 -8.54 16.70
C GLY A 177 4.50 -9.89 16.03
N ARG A 178 3.45 -10.61 15.59
CA ARG A 178 3.58 -11.91 14.91
C ARG A 178 3.76 -11.77 13.40
N GLY A 179 3.43 -10.63 12.83
CA GLY A 179 3.61 -10.33 11.42
C GLY A 179 3.79 -8.85 11.15
N GLU A 180 3.86 -8.51 9.88
CA GLU A 180 3.91 -7.14 9.37
C GLU A 180 2.78 -6.93 8.37
N ARG A 181 2.40 -5.68 8.12
CA ARG A 181 1.35 -5.39 7.14
C ARG A 181 1.94 -5.52 5.72
N PRO A 182 1.22 -6.13 4.75
CA PRO A 182 1.63 -6.08 3.34
C PRO A 182 1.81 -4.64 2.83
N ASP A 183 2.61 -4.46 1.78
CA ASP A 183 2.74 -3.18 1.07
C ASP A 183 1.59 -2.95 0.11
N PHE A 184 1.07 -4.03 -0.47
CA PHE A 184 -0.02 -4.03 -1.46
C PHE A 184 -1.09 -5.06 -1.10
N LEU A 185 -2.31 -4.84 -1.58
CA LEU A 185 -3.27 -5.91 -1.77
C LEU A 185 -3.32 -6.29 -3.24
N HIS A 186 -3.51 -7.57 -3.56
CA HIS A 186 -3.76 -8.01 -4.91
C HIS A 186 -5.11 -8.72 -5.07
N PHE A 187 -5.84 -8.45 -6.15
CA PHE A 187 -7.16 -9.03 -6.41
C PHE A 187 -7.28 -9.59 -7.82
N HIS A 188 -8.18 -10.55 -7.99
CA HIS A 188 -8.59 -11.11 -9.28
C HIS A 188 -9.97 -10.56 -9.64
N GLU A 189 -10.07 -9.91 -10.79
CA GLU A 189 -11.32 -9.33 -11.27
C GLU A 189 -11.68 -9.89 -12.64
N TYR A 190 -12.57 -10.88 -12.66
CA TYR A 190 -13.07 -11.50 -13.87
C TYR A 190 -14.60 -11.47 -13.91
N TRP A 191 -15.15 -11.34 -15.11
CA TRP A 191 -16.59 -11.22 -15.31
C TRP A 191 -17.00 -11.82 -16.65
N CYS A 192 -18.17 -12.43 -16.71
CA CYS A 192 -18.73 -12.92 -17.97
C CYS A 192 -19.78 -11.92 -18.48
N PRO A 193 -19.64 -11.36 -19.69
CA PRO A 193 -20.65 -10.47 -20.25
C PRO A 193 -21.98 -11.20 -20.44
N PRO A 194 -23.12 -10.58 -20.11
CA PRO A 194 -24.41 -11.21 -20.26
C PRO A 194 -24.86 -11.23 -21.73
N ASN A 195 -25.95 -11.96 -22.01
CA ASN A 195 -26.52 -12.05 -23.36
C ASN A 195 -27.10 -10.72 -23.86
N ASN A 196 -27.49 -9.82 -22.96
CA ASN A 196 -28.01 -8.48 -23.25
C ASN A 196 -26.92 -7.39 -23.20
N TRP A 197 -25.70 -7.71 -23.61
CA TRP A 197 -24.54 -6.80 -23.65
C TRP A 197 -24.85 -5.44 -24.30
N GLU A 198 -25.64 -5.44 -25.37
CA GLU A 198 -26.04 -4.26 -26.12
C GLU A 198 -26.90 -3.29 -25.29
N GLU A 199 -27.61 -3.78 -24.26
CA GLU A 199 -28.38 -2.94 -23.34
C GLU A 199 -27.48 -2.13 -22.40
N LEU A 200 -26.21 -2.53 -22.25
CA LEU A 200 -25.18 -1.85 -21.46
C LEU A 200 -24.55 -0.68 -22.21
N PHE A 201 -25.01 -0.37 -23.41
CA PHE A 201 -24.52 0.75 -24.21
C PHE A 201 -25.42 1.98 -24.08
N SER A 202 -24.81 3.15 -24.29
CA SER A 202 -25.51 4.40 -24.59
C SER A 202 -25.98 4.41 -26.05
N PRO A 203 -26.92 5.31 -26.43
CA PRO A 203 -27.44 5.37 -27.81
C PRO A 203 -26.39 5.63 -28.89
N ASP A 204 -25.21 6.15 -28.52
CA ASP A 204 -24.06 6.38 -29.41
C ASP A 204 -23.14 5.15 -29.55
N GLY A 205 -23.48 4.01 -28.93
CA GLY A 205 -22.74 2.75 -29.01
C GLY A 205 -21.54 2.63 -28.08
N ARG A 206 -21.34 3.58 -27.15
CA ARG A 206 -20.33 3.49 -26.08
C ARG A 206 -20.87 2.71 -24.89
N ILE A 207 -19.98 2.19 -24.03
CA ILE A 207 -20.39 1.58 -22.76
C ILE A 207 -20.99 2.66 -21.85
N ASP A 208 -22.22 2.41 -21.39
CA ASP A 208 -22.85 3.18 -20.32
C ASP A 208 -22.22 2.75 -18.99
N ALA A 209 -21.44 3.64 -18.38
CA ALA A 209 -20.65 3.32 -17.21
C ALA A 209 -21.49 2.94 -15.99
N ASP A 210 -22.69 3.52 -15.82
CA ASP A 210 -23.57 3.20 -14.69
C ASP A 210 -24.18 1.82 -14.84
N LYS A 211 -24.69 1.51 -16.05
CA LYS A 211 -25.21 0.17 -16.35
C LYS A 211 -24.13 -0.89 -16.25
N MET A 212 -22.93 -0.61 -16.75
CA MET A 212 -21.82 -1.55 -16.69
C MET A 212 -21.41 -1.82 -15.23
N ARG A 213 -21.24 -0.77 -14.42
CA ARG A 213 -20.97 -0.93 -12.97
C ARG A 213 -22.03 -1.78 -12.27
N GLN A 214 -23.30 -1.56 -12.60
CA GLN A 214 -24.38 -2.38 -12.04
C GLN A 214 -24.29 -3.84 -12.48
N ALA A 215 -23.98 -4.10 -13.75
CA ALA A 215 -23.88 -5.45 -14.31
C ALA A 215 -22.64 -6.22 -13.82
N THR A 216 -21.57 -5.52 -13.44
CA THR A 216 -20.31 -6.11 -12.97
C THR A 216 -20.15 -6.10 -11.45
N ARG A 217 -21.18 -5.70 -10.70
CA ARG A 217 -21.11 -5.55 -9.24
C ARG A 217 -20.62 -6.82 -8.54
N GLY A 218 -19.65 -6.69 -7.64
CA GLY A 218 -18.99 -7.80 -6.96
C GLY A 218 -17.99 -8.62 -7.80
N TYR A 219 -17.85 -8.32 -9.10
CA TYR A 219 -16.89 -8.96 -10.01
C TYR A 219 -15.77 -8.00 -10.43
N MET A 220 -16.14 -6.81 -10.89
CA MET A 220 -15.20 -5.76 -11.30
C MET A 220 -15.31 -4.58 -10.35
N LEU A 221 -14.17 -3.92 -10.13
CA LEU A 221 -14.04 -2.81 -9.20
C LEU A 221 -14.44 -3.19 -7.78
N HIS A 222 -14.34 -4.48 -7.44
CA HIS A 222 -14.78 -5.02 -6.17
C HIS A 222 -13.96 -4.45 -5.01
N TRP A 223 -12.67 -4.17 -5.26
CA TRP A 223 -11.81 -3.47 -4.29
C TRP A 223 -12.41 -2.13 -3.84
N ARG A 224 -13.14 -1.42 -4.72
CA ARG A 224 -13.80 -0.14 -4.37
C ARG A 224 -14.89 -0.37 -3.35
N GLU A 225 -15.71 -1.41 -3.54
CA GLU A 225 -16.77 -1.77 -2.60
C GLU A 225 -16.18 -2.10 -1.22
N LEU A 226 -15.06 -2.84 -1.19
CA LEU A 226 -14.33 -3.15 0.05
C LEU A 226 -13.83 -1.87 0.74
N TYR A 227 -13.24 -0.92 0.00
CA TYR A 227 -12.65 0.28 0.58
C TYR A 227 -13.68 1.34 0.99
N GLN A 228 -14.83 1.36 0.30
CA GLN A 228 -15.96 2.23 0.64
C GLN A 228 -16.80 1.67 1.79
N HIS A 229 -16.61 0.40 2.17
CA HIS A 229 -17.30 -0.15 3.33
C HIS A 229 -16.95 0.67 4.58
N PRO A 230 -17.95 1.18 5.34
CA PRO A 230 -17.71 2.10 6.46
C PRO A 230 -16.79 1.54 7.54
N ASP A 231 -16.80 0.23 7.74
CA ASP A 231 -16.00 -0.45 8.76
C ASP A 231 -14.58 -0.78 8.30
N THR A 232 -14.22 -0.51 7.04
CA THR A 232 -12.86 -0.79 6.52
C THR A 232 -11.86 0.19 7.14
N PRO A 233 -10.91 -0.29 7.97
CA PRO A 233 -9.92 0.58 8.59
C PRO A 233 -9.03 1.27 7.54
N SER A 234 -8.58 2.48 7.83
CA SER A 234 -7.64 3.20 6.96
C SER A 234 -6.34 2.42 6.73
N GLU A 235 -5.96 1.63 7.73
CA GLU A 235 -4.74 0.84 7.79
C GLU A 235 -4.72 -0.31 6.78
N ILE A 236 -5.88 -0.76 6.29
CA ILE A 236 -5.97 -1.79 5.26
C ILE A 236 -6.29 -1.23 3.86
N LYS A 237 -6.46 0.10 3.73
CA LYS A 237 -6.59 0.78 2.44
C LYS A 237 -5.21 0.95 1.79
N LEU A 238 -4.61 -0.16 1.40
CA LEU A 238 -3.31 -0.23 0.74
C LEU A 238 -3.41 0.05 -0.76
N PRO A 239 -2.30 0.33 -1.45
CA PRO A 239 -2.26 0.27 -2.90
C PRO A 239 -2.70 -1.11 -3.42
N VAL A 240 -3.47 -1.10 -4.51
CA VAL A 240 -4.12 -2.29 -5.08
C VAL A 240 -3.49 -2.69 -6.40
N ILE A 241 -3.12 -3.95 -6.51
CA ILE A 241 -2.71 -4.61 -7.75
C ILE A 241 -3.87 -5.48 -8.21
N ILE A 242 -4.49 -5.19 -9.36
CA ILE A 242 -5.39 -6.17 -9.96
C ILE A 242 -4.52 -7.19 -10.69
N SER A 243 -4.12 -8.24 -9.96
CA SER A 243 -3.09 -9.17 -10.41
C SER A 243 -3.58 -10.03 -11.57
N GLU A 244 -4.89 -10.18 -11.77
CA GLU A 244 -5.47 -10.81 -12.95
C GLU A 244 -6.83 -10.18 -13.28
N CYS A 245 -7.06 -9.83 -14.54
CA CYS A 245 -8.37 -9.41 -15.02
C CYS A 245 -8.71 -9.91 -16.42
N GLY A 246 -10.01 -9.96 -16.74
CA GLY A 246 -10.49 -10.34 -18.06
C GLY A 246 -11.93 -10.84 -18.07
N TRP A 247 -12.34 -11.44 -19.18
CA TRP A 247 -13.58 -12.21 -19.22
C TRP A 247 -13.34 -13.69 -18.91
N ASP A 248 -14.08 -14.21 -17.94
CA ASP A 248 -14.12 -15.63 -17.57
C ASP A 248 -15.58 -16.05 -17.34
N GLN A 249 -16.00 -17.15 -17.98
CA GLN A 249 -17.30 -17.78 -17.72
C GLN A 249 -17.37 -18.45 -16.33
N GLY A 250 -16.23 -18.73 -15.71
CA GLY A 250 -16.15 -19.44 -14.45
C GLY A 250 -16.57 -20.91 -14.55
N GLN A 251 -16.98 -21.50 -13.42
CA GLN A 251 -17.39 -22.90 -13.36
C GLN A 251 -18.76 -23.14 -14.03
N PRO A 252 -19.03 -24.32 -14.64
CA PRO A 252 -18.25 -25.56 -14.59
C PRO A 252 -17.13 -25.67 -15.64
N ARG A 253 -16.96 -24.68 -16.51
CA ARG A 253 -15.92 -24.68 -17.54
C ARG A 253 -15.33 -23.28 -17.66
N GLN A 254 -14.17 -23.08 -17.05
CA GLN A 254 -13.42 -21.84 -17.18
C GLN A 254 -13.03 -21.62 -18.65
N VAL A 255 -13.62 -20.60 -19.25
CA VAL A 255 -13.34 -20.21 -20.63
C VAL A 255 -13.18 -18.70 -20.71
N GLY A 256 -12.10 -18.29 -21.37
CA GLY A 256 -11.79 -16.90 -21.61
C GLY A 256 -12.58 -16.31 -22.79
N PHE A 257 -12.41 -15.01 -22.95
CA PHE A 257 -13.10 -14.17 -23.93
C PHE A 257 -13.17 -14.75 -25.36
N ARG A 258 -12.18 -15.53 -25.80
CA ARG A 258 -12.14 -16.09 -27.16
C ARG A 258 -13.21 -17.10 -27.47
N GLN A 259 -13.66 -17.83 -26.45
CA GLN A 259 -14.70 -18.86 -26.60
C GLN A 259 -16.08 -18.34 -26.20
N LEU A 260 -16.16 -17.08 -25.76
CA LEU A 260 -17.43 -16.42 -25.52
C LEU A 260 -18.06 -15.96 -26.84
N PRO A 261 -19.39 -15.81 -26.91
CA PRO A 261 -20.10 -15.44 -28.14
C PRO A 261 -19.92 -13.95 -28.53
N ARG A 262 -18.87 -13.29 -28.03
CA ARG A 262 -18.60 -11.85 -28.18
C ARG A 262 -17.38 -11.60 -29.06
N SER A 263 -17.34 -10.41 -29.66
CA SER A 263 -16.25 -10.04 -30.57
C SER A 263 -14.99 -9.61 -29.81
N ASP A 264 -13.85 -9.66 -30.49
CA ASP A 264 -12.59 -9.09 -29.98
C ASP A 264 -12.72 -7.57 -29.77
N GLU A 265 -13.53 -6.89 -30.58
CA GLU A 265 -13.83 -5.47 -30.44
C GLU A 265 -14.61 -5.17 -29.16
N ASP A 266 -15.61 -5.99 -28.82
CA ASP A 266 -16.37 -5.85 -27.55
C ASP A 266 -15.45 -6.02 -26.34
N TYR A 267 -14.54 -6.99 -26.40
CA TYR A 267 -13.58 -7.23 -25.33
C TYR A 267 -12.63 -6.03 -25.14
N VAL A 268 -12.12 -5.46 -26.23
CA VAL A 268 -11.28 -4.25 -26.18
C VAL A 268 -12.08 -3.04 -25.66
N LYS A 269 -13.33 -2.84 -26.11
CA LYS A 269 -14.21 -1.78 -25.57
C LYS A 269 -14.39 -1.92 -24.07
N TRP A 270 -14.61 -3.15 -23.58
CA TRP A 270 -14.71 -3.42 -22.16
C TRP A 270 -13.41 -3.11 -21.40
N LEU A 271 -12.25 -3.51 -21.91
CA LEU A 271 -10.95 -3.20 -21.30
C LEU A 271 -10.70 -1.69 -21.21
N ILE A 272 -11.07 -0.93 -22.24
CA ILE A 272 -10.96 0.54 -22.25
C ILE A 272 -11.88 1.15 -21.18
N TRP A 273 -13.12 0.70 -21.07
CA TRP A 273 -14.02 1.15 -20.00
C TRP A 273 -13.45 0.82 -18.62
N TYR A 274 -12.96 -0.39 -18.43
CA TYR A 274 -12.41 -0.84 -17.16
C TYR A 274 -11.19 0.01 -16.75
N ASP A 275 -10.28 0.28 -17.69
CA ASP A 275 -9.15 1.20 -17.48
C ASP A 275 -9.59 2.60 -17.04
N GLN A 276 -10.63 3.15 -17.68
CA GLN A 276 -11.18 4.46 -17.33
C GLN A 276 -11.77 4.49 -15.91
N GLU A 277 -12.36 3.39 -15.45
CA GLU A 277 -12.87 3.27 -14.08
C GLU A 277 -11.74 3.12 -13.05
N LEU A 278 -10.69 2.36 -13.37
CA LEU A 278 -9.52 2.19 -12.50
C LEU A 278 -8.73 3.50 -12.31
N LYS A 279 -8.69 4.38 -13.33
CA LYS A 279 -8.06 5.71 -13.24
C LYS A 279 -8.77 6.67 -12.29
N LYS A 280 -10.02 6.40 -11.93
CA LYS A 280 -10.75 7.29 -11.02
C LYS A 280 -10.17 7.12 -9.62
N PRO A 281 -9.85 8.20 -8.90
CA PRO A 281 -9.48 8.08 -7.49
C PRO A 281 -10.68 7.64 -6.64
N LEU A 282 -10.39 7.14 -5.44
CA LEU A 282 -11.36 6.92 -4.37
C LEU A 282 -10.94 7.78 -3.17
N ASP A 283 -11.84 8.59 -2.64
CA ASP A 283 -11.55 9.54 -1.55
C ASP A 283 -10.36 10.48 -1.85
N GLY A 284 -10.18 10.85 -3.12
CA GLY A 284 -9.06 11.68 -3.60
C GLY A 284 -7.73 10.93 -3.77
N VAL A 285 -7.70 9.62 -3.53
CA VAL A 285 -6.50 8.78 -3.62
C VAL A 285 -6.58 7.82 -4.81
N ASP A 286 -5.51 7.77 -5.60
CA ASP A 286 -5.32 6.78 -6.67
C ASP A 286 -4.71 5.50 -6.08
N TYR A 287 -5.56 4.55 -5.68
CA TYR A 287 -5.11 3.30 -5.06
C TYR A 287 -4.57 2.28 -6.06
N VAL A 288 -5.00 2.31 -7.32
CA VAL A 288 -4.72 1.21 -8.26
C VAL A 288 -3.34 1.40 -8.87
N VAL A 289 -2.44 0.46 -8.58
CA VAL A 289 -1.11 0.39 -9.19
C VAL A 289 -1.23 0.04 -10.68
N GLY A 290 -2.00 -1.00 -10.98
CA GLY A 290 -2.30 -1.45 -12.33
C GLY A 290 -3.14 -2.73 -12.33
N ALA A 291 -3.54 -3.17 -13.53
CA ALA A 291 -4.39 -4.33 -13.76
C ALA A 291 -3.84 -5.22 -14.88
N ALA A 292 -3.42 -6.44 -14.54
CA ALA A 292 -2.78 -7.36 -15.47
C ALA A 292 -3.83 -8.21 -16.21
N ILE A 293 -3.95 -7.99 -17.52
CA ILE A 293 -4.87 -8.74 -18.37
C ILE A 293 -4.38 -10.19 -18.49
N TYR A 294 -5.26 -11.13 -18.18
CA TYR A 294 -5.01 -12.57 -18.29
C TYR A 294 -5.41 -13.06 -19.70
N THR A 295 -4.50 -13.59 -20.52
CA THR A 295 -3.06 -13.77 -20.30
C THR A 295 -2.25 -13.66 -21.60
N TYR A 296 -0.95 -13.37 -21.47
CA TYR A 296 0.03 -13.43 -22.56
C TYR A 296 0.94 -14.64 -22.39
N GLY A 297 1.05 -15.47 -23.43
CA GLY A 297 1.92 -16.64 -23.39
C GLY A 297 1.31 -17.81 -22.63
N HIS A 298 0.08 -18.20 -23.00
CA HIS A 298 -0.72 -19.18 -22.26
C HIS A 298 -0.09 -20.59 -22.17
N GLU A 299 -0.43 -21.29 -21.09
CA GLU A 299 -0.47 -22.75 -21.08
C GLU A 299 -1.69 -23.29 -21.83
N ALA A 300 -1.63 -24.53 -22.35
CA ALA A 300 -2.69 -25.09 -23.20
C ALA A 300 -4.10 -24.98 -22.61
N GLN A 301 -4.25 -25.16 -21.29
CA GLN A 301 -5.53 -25.04 -20.59
C GLN A 301 -6.09 -23.61 -20.53
N TRP A 302 -5.24 -22.59 -20.72
CA TRP A 302 -5.60 -21.17 -20.70
C TRP A 302 -5.66 -20.54 -22.11
N ALA A 303 -5.66 -21.35 -23.17
CA ALA A 303 -5.64 -20.87 -24.55
C ALA A 303 -6.80 -19.93 -24.92
N SER A 304 -7.96 -20.10 -24.30
CA SER A 304 -9.14 -19.25 -24.51
C SER A 304 -8.98 -17.83 -23.94
N PHE A 305 -7.93 -17.57 -23.14
CA PHE A 305 -7.62 -16.27 -22.54
C PHE A 305 -6.45 -15.55 -23.24
N GLU A 306 -5.82 -16.16 -24.25
CA GLU A 306 -4.64 -15.57 -24.90
C GLU A 306 -4.95 -14.21 -25.54
N ILE A 307 -4.21 -13.16 -25.21
CA ILE A 307 -4.44 -11.83 -25.79
C ILE A 307 -3.71 -11.61 -27.12
N ASP A 308 -2.62 -12.34 -27.35
CA ASP A 308 -1.81 -12.29 -28.58
C ASP A 308 -2.51 -13.04 -29.73
N GLN A 309 -1.76 -13.51 -30.73
CA GLN A 309 -2.30 -14.31 -31.82
C GLN A 309 -2.63 -15.74 -31.36
N TRP A 310 -3.88 -16.14 -31.54
CA TRP A 310 -4.34 -17.53 -31.44
C TRP A 310 -5.40 -17.78 -32.51
N GLN A 311 -5.16 -18.78 -33.37
CA GLN A 311 -6.04 -19.14 -34.49
C GLN A 311 -6.38 -17.95 -35.42
N GLY A 312 -5.43 -17.03 -35.64
CA GLY A 312 -5.60 -15.86 -36.50
C GLY A 312 -6.43 -14.71 -35.90
N ARG A 313 -6.77 -14.80 -34.62
CA ARG A 313 -7.42 -13.75 -33.83
C ARG A 313 -6.47 -13.22 -32.76
N GLY A 314 -6.58 -11.94 -32.40
CA GLY A 314 -5.79 -11.33 -31.33
C GLY A 314 -6.24 -9.92 -31.03
N VAL A 315 -6.21 -9.55 -29.75
CA VAL A 315 -6.54 -8.20 -29.27
C VAL A 315 -5.29 -7.37 -28.98
N LEU A 316 -4.12 -8.01 -28.98
CA LEU A 316 -2.86 -7.38 -28.57
C LEU A 316 -2.49 -6.15 -29.41
N ASP A 317 -2.71 -6.16 -30.73
CA ASP A 317 -2.37 -4.99 -31.56
C ASP A 317 -3.27 -3.78 -31.24
N SER A 318 -4.57 -4.01 -31.04
CA SER A 318 -5.50 -2.97 -30.58
C SER A 318 -5.15 -2.46 -29.18
N LEU A 319 -4.77 -3.36 -28.27
CA LEU A 319 -4.34 -2.99 -26.91
C LEU A 319 -3.03 -2.21 -26.93
N ARG A 320 -2.06 -2.60 -27.77
CA ARG A 320 -0.80 -1.86 -27.93
C ARG A 320 -1.04 -0.47 -28.49
N ALA A 321 -1.92 -0.33 -29.48
CA ALA A 321 -2.29 0.98 -30.01
C ALA A 321 -2.89 1.87 -28.91
N TYR A 322 -3.87 1.36 -28.17
CA TYR A 322 -4.49 2.06 -27.05
C TYR A 322 -3.46 2.45 -25.96
N LEU A 323 -2.62 1.51 -25.52
CA LEU A 323 -1.62 1.78 -24.48
C LEU A 323 -0.58 2.80 -24.90
N ARG A 324 -0.14 2.82 -26.16
CA ARG A 324 0.77 3.87 -26.67
C ARG A 324 0.15 5.26 -26.63
N GLU A 325 -1.15 5.35 -26.91
CA GLU A 325 -1.90 6.62 -26.87
C GLU A 325 -2.11 7.11 -25.43
N GLU A 326 -2.37 6.19 -24.50
CA GLU A 326 -2.61 6.54 -23.09
C GLU A 326 -1.32 6.75 -22.28
N ASN A 327 -0.24 6.05 -22.62
CA ASN A 327 1.02 6.04 -21.86
C ASN A 327 2.09 6.90 -22.55
N LEU A 328 1.77 8.17 -22.79
CA LEU A 328 2.69 9.16 -23.38
C LEU A 328 3.74 9.67 -22.38
N SER A 329 3.51 9.48 -21.08
CA SER A 329 4.38 9.90 -19.99
C SER A 329 4.59 8.77 -18.98
N PRO A 330 5.66 8.82 -18.18
CA PRO A 330 5.86 7.88 -17.09
C PRO A 330 4.64 7.75 -16.17
N HIS A 331 4.40 6.52 -15.70
CA HIS A 331 3.26 6.24 -14.84
C HIS A 331 3.38 7.01 -13.52
N PRO A 332 2.35 7.79 -13.16
CA PRO A 332 2.31 8.42 -11.86
C PRO A 332 2.20 7.33 -10.80
N TRP A 333 3.19 7.24 -9.91
CA TRP A 333 3.14 6.35 -8.75
C TRP A 333 2.46 7.08 -7.58
N ASP A 334 1.34 7.75 -7.86
CA ASP A 334 0.63 8.60 -6.91
C ASP A 334 0.07 7.78 -5.73
N TRP A 335 -0.11 6.47 -5.92
CA TRP A 335 -0.40 5.52 -4.84
C TRP A 335 0.66 5.55 -3.71
N GLN A 336 1.88 6.02 -3.95
CA GLN A 336 2.89 6.20 -2.91
C GLN A 336 2.50 7.28 -1.89
N VAL A 337 1.68 8.27 -2.30
CA VAL A 337 1.13 9.28 -1.39
C VAL A 337 0.16 8.64 -0.40
N ALA A 338 -0.57 7.60 -0.80
CA ALA A 338 -1.41 6.82 0.11
C ALA A 338 -0.59 6.07 1.16
N TRP A 339 0.65 5.69 0.81
CA TRP A 339 1.52 4.88 1.63
C TRP A 339 2.29 5.71 2.66
N ASN A 340 2.67 6.92 2.27
CA ASN A 340 3.21 7.94 3.15
C ASN A 340 2.28 9.16 3.08
N PRO A 341 1.08 9.10 3.71
CA PRO A 341 0.29 10.31 3.84
C PRO A 341 1.22 11.35 4.45
N PRO A 342 1.32 12.56 3.88
CA PRO A 342 2.13 13.60 4.49
C PRO A 342 1.69 13.67 5.94
N GLU A 343 2.63 13.49 6.89
CA GLU A 343 2.32 13.64 8.30
C GLU A 343 1.55 14.96 8.42
N PRO A 344 0.32 14.94 8.97
CA PRO A 344 -0.49 16.15 9.02
C PRO A 344 0.39 17.22 9.64
N GLU A 345 0.63 18.31 8.92
CA GLU A 345 1.50 19.36 9.41
C GLU A 345 0.93 19.84 10.75
N VAL A 346 1.60 19.47 11.85
CA VAL A 346 1.18 19.91 13.17
C VAL A 346 1.47 21.40 13.21
N GLU A 347 0.43 22.22 13.09
CA GLU A 347 0.55 23.67 13.12
C GLU A 347 1.20 24.13 14.43
N GLU A 348 0.79 23.53 15.55
CA GLU A 348 1.26 23.90 16.88
C GLU A 348 1.43 22.68 17.79
N SER A 349 2.55 22.62 18.52
CA SER A 349 2.78 21.60 19.55
C SER A 349 3.30 22.23 20.84
N HIS A 350 2.95 21.61 21.97
CA HIS A 350 3.33 22.11 23.29
C HIS A 350 3.84 20.96 24.18
N PHE A 351 5.07 21.10 24.65
CA PHE A 351 5.72 20.21 25.61
C PHE A 351 5.95 20.89 26.96
N VAL A 352 5.58 20.24 28.06
CA VAL A 352 5.91 20.66 29.42
C VAL A 352 7.09 19.83 29.93
N LEU A 353 8.26 20.48 30.06
CA LEU A 353 9.51 19.83 30.43
C LEU A 353 9.74 19.96 31.95
N LEU A 354 9.89 18.82 32.62
CA LEU A 354 10.26 18.74 34.04
C LEU A 354 11.73 18.33 34.19
N ALA A 355 12.37 18.72 35.29
CA ALA A 355 13.70 18.20 35.61
C ALA A 355 13.65 16.68 35.85
N GLN A 356 14.70 15.96 35.45
CA GLN A 356 14.78 14.49 35.57
C GLN A 356 14.65 13.98 37.00
N ASN A 357 15.11 14.76 37.98
CA ASN A 357 15.04 14.46 39.41
C ASN A 357 13.78 15.01 40.09
N SER A 358 12.81 15.55 39.34
CA SER A 358 11.57 16.10 39.91
C SER A 358 10.76 15.00 40.60
N PRO A 359 10.34 15.18 41.86
CA PRO A 359 9.53 14.19 42.53
C PRO A 359 8.11 14.21 41.96
N ILE A 360 7.38 13.10 42.14
CA ILE A 360 6.02 12.94 41.60
C ILE A 360 5.06 14.05 42.01
N ALA A 361 5.27 14.67 43.17
CA ALA A 361 4.48 15.80 43.67
C ALA A 361 4.53 17.02 42.74
N TRP A 362 5.66 17.28 42.08
CA TRP A 362 5.80 18.36 41.09
C TRP A 362 4.97 18.07 39.83
N ARG A 363 4.92 16.81 39.40
CA ARG A 363 4.04 16.39 38.30
C ARG A 363 2.57 16.58 38.67
N HIS A 364 2.17 16.14 39.86
CA HIS A 364 0.79 16.31 40.35
C HIS A 364 0.37 17.78 40.55
N ALA A 365 1.32 18.69 40.73
CA ALA A 365 1.04 20.11 40.76
C ALA A 365 0.54 20.65 39.41
N LEU A 366 0.83 19.94 38.31
CA LEU A 366 0.44 20.33 36.95
C LEU A 366 -0.85 19.66 36.48
N ASP A 367 -1.46 18.73 37.25
CA ASP A 367 -2.57 17.88 36.79
C ASP A 367 -3.68 18.67 36.10
N LYS A 368 -4.16 19.76 36.73
CA LYS A 368 -5.21 20.61 36.17
C LYS A 368 -4.78 21.30 34.88
N TYR A 369 -3.55 21.76 34.79
CA TYR A 369 -2.99 22.40 33.61
C TYR A 369 -2.87 21.41 32.44
N LEU A 370 -2.31 20.22 32.71
CA LEU A 370 -2.17 19.15 31.73
C LEU A 370 -3.55 18.68 31.24
N GLU A 371 -4.51 18.57 32.15
CA GLU A 371 -5.89 18.19 31.83
C GLU A 371 -6.60 19.26 30.98
N THR A 372 -6.38 20.54 31.27
CA THR A 372 -7.03 21.66 30.56
C THR A 372 -6.47 21.82 29.14
N PHE A 373 -5.15 21.77 28.97
CA PHE A 373 -4.51 22.08 27.69
C PHE A 373 -4.09 20.86 26.86
N LYS A 374 -4.29 19.65 27.40
CA LYS A 374 -3.98 18.35 26.76
C LYS A 374 -2.58 18.33 26.13
N VAL A 375 -1.58 18.78 26.89
CA VAL A 375 -0.20 18.93 26.42
C VAL A 375 0.66 17.70 26.70
N THR A 376 1.66 17.49 25.86
CA THR A 376 2.70 16.48 26.11
C THR A 376 3.57 16.94 27.28
N ASN A 377 3.99 16.02 28.15
CA ASN A 377 4.90 16.33 29.25
C ASN A 377 5.92 15.20 29.44
N GLY A 378 7.10 15.55 29.93
CA GLY A 378 8.16 14.58 30.16
C GLY A 378 9.41 15.21 30.79
N GLN A 379 10.46 14.39 30.92
CA GLN A 379 11.72 14.76 31.55
C GLN A 379 12.93 14.69 30.58
N SER A 380 12.67 14.38 29.31
CA SER A 380 13.67 14.22 28.27
C SER A 380 13.76 15.49 27.44
N LEU A 381 14.92 16.16 27.48
CA LEU A 381 15.21 17.32 26.65
C LEU A 381 15.19 16.95 25.16
N ASP A 382 15.70 15.77 24.82
CA ASP A 382 15.74 15.30 23.43
C ASP A 382 14.34 15.11 22.85
N ASP A 383 13.42 14.56 23.64
CA ASP A 383 12.02 14.37 23.21
C ASP A 383 11.31 15.71 23.08
N ALA A 384 11.55 16.63 24.02
CA ALA A 384 10.97 17.97 23.96
C ALA A 384 11.38 18.69 22.67
N VAL A 385 12.66 18.65 22.27
CA VAL A 385 13.16 19.39 21.10
C VAL A 385 12.80 18.71 19.76
N ARG A 386 12.51 17.41 19.75
CA ARG A 386 12.26 16.62 18.51
C ARG A 386 10.86 16.77 17.92
N LEU A 387 9.91 17.34 18.63
CA LEU A 387 8.54 17.46 18.12
C LEU A 387 8.49 18.38 16.89
N ALA A 388 8.11 17.81 15.74
CA ALA A 388 7.95 18.53 14.49
C ALA A 388 6.60 19.27 14.47
N ALA A 389 6.63 20.59 14.62
CA ALA A 389 5.49 21.48 14.41
C ALA A 389 5.94 22.82 13.83
N LYS A 390 5.06 23.53 13.12
CA LYS A 390 5.38 24.88 12.60
C LYS A 390 5.63 25.87 13.75
N ARG A 391 4.87 25.74 14.84
CA ARG A 391 5.05 26.50 16.08
C ARG A 391 5.20 25.53 17.25
N HIS A 392 6.42 25.36 17.73
CA HIS A 392 6.70 24.49 18.86
C HIS A 392 6.96 25.30 20.14
N HIS A 393 6.18 25.00 21.18
CA HIS A 393 6.28 25.62 22.50
C HIS A 393 6.83 24.63 23.54
N ILE A 394 7.75 25.09 24.37
CA ILE A 394 8.24 24.35 25.54
C ILE A 394 8.03 25.19 26.80
N THR A 395 7.17 24.74 27.70
CA THR A 395 7.08 25.27 29.07
C THR A 395 8.12 24.56 29.94
N LEU A 396 9.04 25.32 30.52
CA LEU A 396 9.98 24.83 31.52
C LEU A 396 9.37 24.92 32.92
N VAL A 397 9.46 23.83 33.69
CA VAL A 397 8.87 23.77 35.03
C VAL A 397 9.90 24.15 36.10
N GLY A 398 9.52 25.10 36.96
CA GLY A 398 10.29 25.54 38.12
C GLY A 398 11.29 26.66 37.83
N SER A 399 11.69 27.35 38.89
CA SER A 399 12.69 28.42 38.84
C SER A 399 14.08 27.84 38.63
N ALA A 400 14.97 28.55 37.92
CA ALA A 400 16.33 28.05 37.66
C ALA A 400 17.17 27.82 38.93
N ASP A 401 16.81 28.46 40.05
CA ASP A 401 17.43 28.28 41.37
C ASP A 401 16.70 27.27 42.28
N SER A 402 15.63 26.65 41.79
CA SER A 402 14.89 25.60 42.50
C SER A 402 15.62 24.27 42.40
N PRO A 403 15.67 23.44 43.48
CA PRO A 403 16.30 22.11 43.44
C PRO A 403 15.67 21.14 42.42
N TYR A 404 14.44 21.43 41.97
CA TYR A 404 13.71 20.66 40.97
C TYR A 404 13.32 21.49 39.74
N GLY A 405 13.81 22.72 39.64
CA GLY A 405 13.60 23.55 38.46
C GLY A 405 14.63 23.24 37.38
N LEU A 406 14.25 23.46 36.12
CA LEU A 406 15.19 23.32 35.02
C LEU A 406 16.21 24.45 35.03
N PRO A 407 17.51 24.16 34.89
CA PRO A 407 18.54 25.17 35.00
C PRO A 407 18.53 26.07 33.74
N LYS A 408 19.13 27.25 33.81
CA LYS A 408 19.04 28.27 32.74
C LYS A 408 19.72 27.81 31.45
N GLU A 409 20.77 27.01 31.58
CA GLU A 409 21.54 26.41 30.50
C GLU A 409 20.66 25.56 29.56
N TRP A 410 19.55 25.01 30.05
CA TRP A 410 18.62 24.26 29.21
C TRP A 410 17.84 25.16 28.24
N GLU A 411 17.52 26.40 28.63
CA GLU A 411 16.91 27.35 27.68
C GLU A 411 17.87 27.69 26.55
N GLU A 412 19.15 27.90 26.90
CA GLU A 412 20.20 28.20 25.95
C GLU A 412 20.42 27.01 25.00
N GLU A 413 20.43 25.79 25.53
CA GLU A 413 20.55 24.55 24.75
C GLU A 413 19.36 24.34 23.80
N ILE A 414 18.12 24.56 24.24
CA ILE A 414 16.93 24.47 23.39
C ILE A 414 17.02 25.48 22.25
N ARG A 415 17.33 26.74 22.55
CA ARG A 415 17.49 27.80 21.53
C ARG A 415 18.64 27.51 20.57
N ARG A 416 19.73 26.91 21.06
CA ARG A 416 20.88 26.51 20.23
C ARG A 416 20.51 25.40 19.25
N ARG A 417 19.73 24.41 19.70
CA ARG A 417 19.28 23.29 18.83
C ARG A 417 18.21 23.73 17.85
N ASN A 418 17.29 24.59 18.27
CA ASN A 418 16.23 25.09 17.42
C ASN A 418 15.79 26.50 17.88
N PRO A 419 16.26 27.57 17.22
CA PRO A 419 15.95 28.94 17.62
C PRO A 419 14.49 29.34 17.36
N LYS A 420 13.70 28.51 16.66
CA LYS A 420 12.28 28.74 16.42
C LYS A 420 11.39 28.29 17.58
N ILE A 421 11.93 27.53 18.54
CA ILE A 421 11.15 27.06 19.69
C ILE A 421 10.82 28.24 20.60
N ILE A 422 9.55 28.38 20.92
CA ILE A 422 9.05 29.37 21.86
C ILE A 422 9.15 28.77 23.25
N ILE A 423 9.90 29.43 24.13
CA ILE A 423 10.14 28.96 25.50
C ILE A 423 9.43 29.89 26.47
N ASP A 424 8.64 29.31 27.36
CA ASP A 424 8.16 29.97 28.57
C ASP A 424 8.55 29.16 29.82
N ARG A 425 8.39 29.75 31.00
CA ARG A 425 8.77 29.14 32.27
C ARG A 425 7.67 29.33 33.30
N MET A 426 7.27 28.26 33.98
CA MET A 426 6.43 28.31 35.17
C MET A 426 7.33 28.51 36.39
N GLU A 427 7.54 29.77 36.77
CA GLU A 427 8.38 30.15 37.91
C GLU A 427 7.76 29.66 39.23
N ALA A 428 8.43 28.69 39.86
CA ALA A 428 8.05 28.14 41.15
C ALA A 428 9.28 27.56 41.87
N ARG A 429 9.35 27.71 43.20
CA ARG A 429 10.40 27.13 44.05
C ARG A 429 9.90 25.98 44.92
N SER A 430 8.59 25.73 44.91
CA SER A 430 7.95 24.64 45.66
C SER A 430 6.78 24.04 44.91
N VAL A 431 6.34 22.85 45.33
CA VAL A 431 5.16 22.15 44.79
C VAL A 431 3.90 23.02 44.90
N SER A 432 3.71 23.68 46.05
CA SER A 432 2.53 24.53 46.30
C SER A 432 2.52 25.77 45.41
N GLU A 433 3.68 26.38 45.19
CA GLU A 433 3.82 27.50 44.26
C GLU A 433 3.53 27.07 42.82
N LEU A 434 4.11 25.95 42.38
CA LEU A 434 3.89 25.43 41.03
C LEU A 434 2.41 25.15 40.79
N ARG A 435 1.74 24.49 41.75
CA ARG A 435 0.30 24.20 41.67
C ARG A 435 -0.50 25.49 41.50
N ARG A 436 -0.20 26.51 42.30
CA ARG A 436 -0.86 27.81 42.21
C ARG A 436 -0.66 28.48 40.84
N VAL A 437 0.56 28.45 40.28
CA VAL A 437 0.83 29.02 38.94
C VAL A 437 0.08 28.24 37.86
N ALA A 438 0.20 26.91 37.86
CA ALA A 438 -0.41 26.03 36.87
C ALA A 438 -1.94 26.09 36.92
N ASP A 439 -2.55 26.04 38.11
CA ASP A 439 -4.00 26.11 38.29
C ASP A 439 -4.56 27.47 37.83
N ARG A 440 -3.84 28.57 38.09
CA ARG A 440 -4.21 29.91 37.65
C ARG A 440 -4.15 30.03 36.13
N ARG A 441 -3.06 29.57 35.49
CA ARG A 441 -2.95 29.54 34.03
C ARG A 441 -4.10 28.73 33.41
N ALA A 442 -4.39 27.55 33.95
CA ALA A 442 -5.51 26.72 33.52
C ALA A 442 -6.87 27.43 33.66
N GLN A 443 -7.12 28.11 34.79
CA GLN A 443 -8.35 28.87 35.01
C GLN A 443 -8.54 30.04 34.04
N ARG A 444 -7.44 30.68 33.61
CA ARG A 444 -7.48 31.83 32.70
C ARG A 444 -7.47 31.43 31.21
N GLY A 445 -7.23 30.15 30.90
CA GLY A 445 -6.92 29.74 29.53
C GLY A 445 -5.57 30.27 29.04
N ASP A 446 -4.66 30.64 29.95
CA ASP A 446 -3.34 31.18 29.62
C ASP A 446 -2.34 30.04 29.41
N ARG A 447 -2.37 29.46 28.21
CA ARG A 447 -1.55 28.29 27.88
C ARG A 447 -0.05 28.58 28.01
N TYR A 448 0.42 29.75 27.59
CA TYR A 448 1.85 30.07 27.48
C TYR A 448 2.37 31.07 28.51
N GLY A 449 1.56 31.38 29.53
CA GLY A 449 1.95 32.29 30.60
C GLY A 449 2.15 33.73 30.14
N GLU A 450 1.41 34.16 29.11
CA GLU A 450 1.51 35.52 28.58
C GLU A 450 1.20 36.57 29.66
N HIS A 451 0.33 36.23 30.61
CA HIS A 451 -0.12 37.13 31.69
C HIS A 451 0.72 37.02 32.96
N ASP A 452 1.68 36.09 33.05
CA ASP A 452 2.51 35.95 34.25
C ASP A 452 3.45 37.14 34.46
N ARG A 453 3.81 37.84 33.36
CA ARG A 453 4.73 39.00 33.39
C ARG A 453 4.09 40.27 33.91
N ASP A 454 2.77 40.41 33.74
CA ASP A 454 2.04 41.61 34.14
C ASP A 454 1.83 41.66 35.67
N GLU A 455 1.90 40.51 36.35
CA GLU A 455 1.78 40.41 37.81
C GLU A 455 3.12 40.47 38.56
N ALA A 456 4.25 40.34 37.86
CA ALA A 456 5.58 40.43 38.44
C ALA A 456 6.11 41.87 38.55
N ARG A 457 5.38 42.84 37.98
CA ARG A 457 5.63 44.28 38.05
C ARG A 457 4.70 44.92 39.06
#